data_AF-A0A351ETY8-F1
#
_entry.id   AF-A0A351ETY8-F1
#
_cell.length_a   1.000
_cell.length_b   1.000
_cell.length_c   1.000
_cell.angle_alpha   90.00
_cell.angle_beta   90.00
_cell.angle_gamma   90.00
#
_symmetry.space_group_name_H-M   'P 1'
#
loop_
_entity.id
_entity.type
_entity.pdbx_description
1 polymer ?
#
loop_
_entity_poly.entity_id
_entity_poly.type
_entity_poly.pdbx_seq_one_letter_code
_entity_poly.pdbx_strand_id
1 'polypeptide(L)'
;IDPRTLSSVTLRGLANQGRLNRIRVELDDIPGRLAQVASIIASARANVVQVDHDGLGSTGARSALLELRIDTLDFAHAEEVLVALLDEGIHATLLPW
;
A
#
# COMPACT_ATOMS: atom_id res chain seq x y z
N ILE A 1 -16.87 14.63 22.09
CA ILE A 1 -16.00 13.64 21.41
C ILE A 1 -14.96 14.44 20.64
N ASP A 2 -13.67 14.15 20.84
CA ASP A 2 -12.58 14.83 20.14
C ASP A 2 -12.54 14.35 18.66
N PRO A 3 -12.46 15.26 17.67
CA PRO A 3 -12.32 14.91 16.26
C PRO A 3 -11.20 13.90 15.98
N ARG A 4 -10.09 13.94 16.74
CA ARG A 4 -8.97 12.99 16.60
C ARG A 4 -9.37 11.59 17.04
N THR A 5 -10.14 11.47 18.12
CA THR A 5 -10.65 10.19 18.60
C THR A 5 -11.62 9.59 17.59
N LEU A 6 -12.54 10.40 17.05
CA LEU A 6 -13.49 9.93 16.04
C LEU A 6 -12.80 9.44 14.77
N SER A 7 -11.85 10.21 14.22
CA SER A 7 -11.08 9.80 13.03
C SER A 7 -10.29 8.51 13.27
N SER A 8 -9.68 8.36 14.44
CA SER A 8 -8.93 7.13 14.79
C SER A 8 -9.82 5.89 14.92
N VAL A 9 -11.06 6.05 15.38
CA VAL A 9 -12.04 4.95 15.46
C VAL A 9 -12.54 4.59 14.08
N THR A 10 -12.81 5.58 13.22
CA THR A 10 -13.25 5.35 11.84
C THR A 10 -12.18 4.62 11.02
N LEU A 11 -10.92 5.04 11.09
CA LEU A 11 -9.82 4.38 10.38
C LEU A 11 -9.63 2.94 10.85
N ARG A 12 -9.65 2.70 12.17
CA ARG A 12 -9.62 1.33 12.71
C ARG A 12 -10.82 0.48 12.28
N GLY A 13 -12.01 1.07 12.20
CA GLY A 13 -13.20 0.39 11.70
C GLY A 13 -13.04 -0.05 10.24
N LEU A 14 -12.51 0.81 9.38
CA LEU A 14 -12.23 0.50 7.98
C LEU A 14 -11.14 -0.56 7.84
N ALA A 15 -10.06 -0.44 8.61
CA ALA A 15 -8.97 -1.41 8.67
C ALA A 15 -9.46 -2.81 9.08
N ASN A 16 -10.27 -2.89 10.13
CA ASN A 16 -10.82 -4.15 10.63
C ASN A 16 -11.79 -4.82 9.63
N GLN A 17 -12.35 -4.05 8.70
CA GLN A 17 -13.20 -4.56 7.62
C GLN A 17 -12.40 -4.92 6.36
N GLY A 18 -11.07 -4.72 6.37
CA GLY A 18 -10.24 -4.89 5.19
C GLY A 18 -10.54 -3.86 4.09
N ARG A 19 -11.14 -2.71 4.45
CA ARG A 19 -11.50 -1.64 3.50
C ARG A 19 -10.42 -0.57 3.36
N LEU A 20 -9.47 -0.57 4.27
CA LEU A 20 -8.28 0.24 4.26
C LEU A 20 -7.14 -0.71 4.58
N ASN A 21 -6.11 -0.78 3.73
CA ASN A 21 -4.99 -1.71 3.89
C ASN A 21 -3.65 -1.01 3.69
N ARG A 22 -2.60 -1.62 4.25
CA ARG A 22 -1.22 -1.17 4.06
C ARG A 22 -0.48 -2.21 3.23
N ILE A 23 0.17 -1.77 2.15
CA ILE A 23 1.06 -2.58 1.33
C ILE A 23 2.44 -1.94 1.39
N ARG A 24 3.44 -2.74 1.72
CA ARG A 24 4.85 -2.38 1.55
C ARG A 24 5.32 -2.88 0.20
N VAL A 25 6.01 -2.02 -0.55
CA VAL A 25 6.59 -2.34 -1.84
C VAL A 25 8.08 -1.98 -1.83
N GLU A 26 8.91 -2.93 -2.23
CA GLU A 26 10.33 -2.68 -2.50
C GLU A 26 10.48 -2.29 -3.97
N LEU A 27 11.07 -1.12 -4.19
CA LEU A 27 11.36 -0.60 -5.51
C LEU A 27 12.85 -0.60 -5.79
N ASP A 28 13.22 -1.10 -6.96
CA ASP A 28 14.53 -0.81 -7.55
C ASP A 28 14.66 0.71 -7.80
N ASP A 29 15.88 1.26 -7.67
CA ASP A 29 16.23 2.66 -7.97
C ASP A 29 16.19 2.95 -9.49
N ILE A 30 15.00 2.81 -10.08
CA ILE A 30 14.72 3.06 -11.49
C ILE A 30 13.53 4.04 -11.59
N PRO A 31 13.68 5.16 -12.32
CA PRO A 31 12.58 6.08 -12.57
C PRO A 31 11.34 5.38 -13.17
N GLY A 32 10.15 5.77 -12.71
CA GLY A 32 8.87 5.28 -13.23
C GLY A 32 8.28 4.07 -12.49
N ARG A 33 9.03 3.44 -11.58
CA ARG A 33 8.54 2.29 -10.80
C ARG A 33 7.28 2.59 -9.95
N LEU A 34 7.20 3.75 -9.30
CA LEU A 34 5.97 4.15 -8.59
C LEU A 34 4.77 4.26 -9.53
N ALA A 35 4.97 4.72 -10.77
CA ALA A 35 3.89 4.81 -11.75
C ALA A 35 3.41 3.42 -12.18
N GLN A 36 4.32 2.45 -12.36
CA GLN A 36 3.97 1.05 -12.61
C GLN A 36 3.11 0.48 -11.47
N VAL A 37 3.56 0.65 -10.22
CA VAL A 37 2.82 0.18 -9.02
C VAL A 37 1.43 0.81 -8.95
N ALA A 38 1.33 2.13 -9.13
CA ALA A 38 0.04 2.83 -9.11
C ALA A 38 -0.90 2.33 -10.23
N SER A 39 -0.37 2.03 -11.42
CA SER A 39 -1.14 1.49 -12.54
C SER A 39 -1.70 0.10 -12.25
N ILE A 40 -0.92 -0.77 -11.59
CA ILE A 40 -1.36 -2.11 -11.21
C ILE A 40 -2.49 -2.02 -10.18
N ILE A 41 -2.30 -1.21 -9.13
CA ILE A 41 -3.32 -0.99 -8.08
C ILE A 41 -4.62 -0.45 -8.69
N ALA A 42 -4.52 0.52 -9.61
CA ALA A 42 -5.68 1.07 -10.30
C ALA A 42 -6.40 0.04 -11.18
N SER A 43 -5.64 -0.82 -11.87
CA SER A 43 -6.19 -1.91 -12.70
C SER A 43 -6.91 -2.97 -11.87
N ALA A 44 -6.42 -3.22 -10.66
CA ALA A 44 -7.08 -4.05 -9.65
C ALA A 44 -8.29 -3.35 -9.01
N ARG A 45 -8.65 -2.12 -9.41
CA ARG A 45 -9.80 -1.35 -8.89
C ARG A 45 -9.69 -0.96 -7.42
N ALA A 46 -8.47 -0.82 -6.91
CA ALA A 46 -8.18 -0.24 -5.60
C ALA A 46 -7.72 1.23 -5.73
N ASN A 47 -7.93 2.01 -4.67
CA ASN A 47 -7.53 3.42 -4.64
C ASN A 47 -6.33 3.62 -3.72
N VAL A 48 -5.34 4.42 -4.14
CA VAL A 48 -4.19 4.78 -3.29
C VAL A 48 -4.53 6.05 -2.52
N VAL A 49 -4.60 5.98 -1.19
CA VAL A 49 -4.95 7.13 -0.34
C VAL A 49 -3.73 7.82 0.27
N GLN A 50 -2.63 7.10 0.44
CA GLN A 50 -1.37 7.65 0.95
C GLN A 50 -0.18 6.88 0.38
N VAL A 51 0.89 7.61 0.10
CA VAL A 51 2.20 7.06 -0.28
C VAL A 51 3.23 7.64 0.66
N ASP A 52 3.90 6.79 1.41
CA ASP A 52 5.06 7.13 2.21
C ASP A 52 6.30 6.52 1.54
N HIS A 53 7.33 7.33 1.32
CA HIS A 53 8.56 6.93 0.66
C HIS A 53 9.75 7.22 1.57
N ASP A 54 10.35 6.17 2.12
CA ASP A 54 11.56 6.28 2.91
C ASP A 54 12.77 6.11 2.00
N GLY A 55 13.29 7.24 1.51
CA GLY A 55 14.44 7.32 0.60
C GLY A 55 15.82 7.11 1.25
N LEU A 56 15.86 6.61 2.49
CA LEU A 56 17.10 6.34 3.23
C LEU A 56 17.11 4.88 3.68
N GLY A 57 17.23 3.96 2.72
CA GLY A 57 17.57 2.57 3.03
C GLY A 57 18.80 2.54 3.93
N SER A 58 18.66 1.99 5.13
CA SER A 58 19.70 1.94 6.17
C SER A 58 20.93 1.10 5.81
N THR A 59 21.07 0.67 4.56
CA THR A 59 22.08 -0.31 4.13
C THR A 59 22.56 -0.09 2.69
N GLY A 60 22.84 1.14 2.26
CA GLY A 60 23.74 1.38 1.10
C GLY A 60 23.36 0.73 -0.26
N ALA A 61 22.19 0.12 -0.36
CA ALA A 61 21.67 -0.51 -1.57
C ALA A 61 20.56 0.36 -2.15
N ARG A 62 20.63 0.55 -3.46
CA ARG A 62 19.74 1.30 -4.36
C ARG A 62 18.29 0.74 -4.38
N SER A 63 17.63 0.67 -3.25
CA SER A 63 16.24 0.23 -3.16
C SER A 63 15.44 1.23 -2.32
N ALA A 64 14.37 1.75 -2.90
CA ALA A 64 13.40 2.59 -2.21
C ALA A 64 12.32 1.71 -1.58
N LEU A 65 11.92 2.03 -0.35
CA LEU A 65 10.77 1.40 0.29
C LEU A 65 9.56 2.32 0.18
N LEU A 66 8.49 1.80 -0.39
CA LEU A 66 7.19 2.44 -0.40
C LEU A 66 6.28 1.76 0.61
N GLU A 67 5.65 2.55 1.48
CA GLU A 67 4.45 2.12 2.17
C GLU A 67 3.25 2.83 1.57
N LEU A 68 2.33 2.02 1.06
CA LEU A 68 1.10 2.46 0.41
C LEU A 68 -0.05 2.16 1.34
N ARG A 69 -0.93 3.14 1.51
CA ARG A 69 -2.25 2.90 2.07
C ARG A 69 -3.25 2.88 0.93
N ILE A 70 -4.04 1.81 0.85
CA ILE A 70 -5.03 1.61 -0.21
C ILE A 70 -6.42 1.38 0.37
N ASP A 71 -7.43 1.87 -0.34
CA ASP A 71 -8.82 1.48 -0.10
C ASP A 71 -9.17 0.27 -0.95
N THR A 72 -9.82 -0.70 -0.32
CA THR A 72 -10.26 -1.96 -0.92
C THR A 72 -11.71 -2.25 -0.51
N LEU A 73 -12.28 -3.31 -1.07
CA LEU A 73 -13.68 -3.68 -0.80
C LEU A 73 -13.78 -4.47 0.49
N ASP A 74 -12.82 -5.38 0.69
CA ASP A 74 -12.62 -6.23 1.85
C ASP A 74 -11.19 -6.82 1.82
N PHE A 75 -10.91 -7.78 2.70
CA PHE A 75 -9.62 -8.48 2.75
C PHE A 75 -9.33 -9.30 1.48
N ALA A 76 -10.33 -9.95 0.88
CA ALA A 76 -10.13 -10.73 -0.32
C ALA A 76 -9.69 -9.83 -1.48
N HIS A 77 -10.32 -8.66 -1.63
CA HIS A 77 -9.89 -7.68 -2.62
C HIS A 77 -8.48 -7.13 -2.33
N ALA A 78 -8.08 -7.00 -1.06
CA ALA A 78 -6.71 -6.61 -0.73
C ALA A 78 -5.67 -7.69 -1.13
N GLU A 79 -6.02 -8.96 -0.99
CA GLU A 79 -5.19 -10.07 -1.48
C GLU A 79 -5.11 -10.10 -3.01
N GLU A 80 -6.22 -9.83 -3.72
CA GLU A 80 -6.21 -9.70 -5.19
C GLU A 80 -5.25 -8.61 -5.67
N VAL A 81 -5.24 -7.45 -5.00
CA VAL A 81 -4.29 -6.36 -5.29
C VAL A 81 -2.85 -6.80 -5.04
N LEU A 82 -2.59 -7.52 -3.93
CA LEU A 82 -1.26 -8.04 -3.63
C LEU A 82 -0.79 -9.03 -4.70
N VAL A 83 -1.65 -9.97 -5.10
CA VAL A 83 -1.34 -10.96 -6.15
C VAL A 83 -1.04 -10.26 -7.47
N ALA A 84 -1.83 -9.26 -7.87
CA ALA A 84 -1.59 -8.51 -9.10
C ALA A 84 -0.22 -7.80 -9.12
N LEU A 85 0.24 -7.29 -7.96
CA LEU A 85 1.59 -6.73 -7.83
C LEU A 85 2.66 -7.81 -8.00
N LEU A 86 2.49 -8.95 -7.33
CA LEU A 86 3.44 -10.06 -7.39
C LEU A 86 3.56 -10.67 -8.80
N ASP A 87 2.44 -10.79 -9.52
CA ASP A 87 2.39 -11.32 -10.90
C ASP A 87 3.16 -10.45 -11.90
N GLU A 88 3.23 -9.14 -11.63
CA GLU A 88 4.02 -8.17 -12.41
C GLU A 88 5.49 -8.08 -11.94
N GLY A 89 5.91 -8.98 -11.04
CA GLY A 89 7.27 -9.04 -10.50
C GLY A 89 7.59 -7.93 -9.49
N ILE A 90 6.57 -7.29 -8.91
CA ILE A 90 6.76 -6.30 -7.85
C ILE A 90 6.88 -7.02 -6.51
N HIS A 91 7.96 -6.77 -5.78
CA HIS A 91 8.13 -7.28 -4.42
C HIS A 91 7.22 -6.50 -3.47
N ALA A 92 6.11 -7.12 -3.05
CA ALA A 92 5.10 -6.50 -2.22
C ALA A 92 4.65 -7.40 -1.06
N THR A 93 4.18 -6.79 0.03
CA THR A 93 3.62 -7.52 1.19
C THR A 93 2.54 -6.69 1.88
N LEU A 94 1.44 -7.34 2.28
CA LEU A 94 0.43 -6.72 3.14
C LEU A 94 0.95 -6.57 4.57
N LEU A 95 0.78 -5.39 5.16
CA LEU A 95 1.15 -5.12 6.54
C LEU A 95 -0.08 -5.17 7.46
N PRO A 96 0.09 -5.62 8.72
CA PRO A 96 -0.96 -5.48 9.73
C PRO A 96 -1.26 -4.00 10.01
N TRP A 97 -2.37 -3.69 10.66
CA TRP A 97 -2.75 -2.34 11.09
C TRP A 97 -2.22 -1.95 12.47
#